data_AF-A0A7S1EBB3-F1
#
_entry.id   AF-A0A7S1EBB3-F1
#
_cell.length_a   1.000
_cell.length_b   1.000
_cell.length_c   1.000
_cell.angle_alpha   90.00
_cell.angle_beta   90.00
_cell.angle_gamma   90.00
#
_symmetry.space_group_name_H-M   'P 1'
#
loop_
_entity.id
_entity.type
_entity.pdbx_description
1 polymer ?
#
loop_
_entity_poly.entity_id
_entity_poly.type
_entity_poly.pdbx_seq_one_letter_code
_entity_poly.pdbx_strand_id
1 'polypeptide(L)'
;KTRTPRTNQLVAKGGVIQPSAQVILLNPDQWEEFILAATRQRLLPSGSPYANVKRLGGAGDGGRDIEARYGQALVRDGWDLYQGKHYASGLKPSEAFPEMAKFFKQLALKTYPRPKHYYFCCPHAVGNLLHN
;
A
#
# COMPACT_ATOMS: atom_id res chain seq x y z
N LYS A 1 39.63 -9.49 -7.05
CA LYS A 1 38.40 -8.85 -6.49
C LYS A 1 37.18 -9.53 -7.10
N THR A 2 36.64 -10.53 -6.44
CA THR A 2 35.50 -11.33 -6.89
C THR A 2 34.21 -10.58 -6.57
N ARG A 3 33.43 -10.24 -7.60
CA ARG A 3 32.18 -9.46 -7.48
C ARG A 3 31.06 -10.41 -7.06
N THR A 4 30.53 -10.25 -5.85
CA THR A 4 29.40 -11.03 -5.33
C THR A 4 28.17 -10.81 -6.24
N PRO A 5 27.45 -11.88 -6.65
CA PRO A 5 26.26 -11.72 -7.48
C PRO A 5 25.14 -11.06 -6.68
N ARG A 6 24.47 -10.07 -7.29
CA ARG A 6 23.28 -9.44 -6.71
C ARG A 6 22.10 -10.42 -6.83
N THR A 7 21.56 -10.86 -5.70
CA THR A 7 20.33 -11.65 -5.60
C THR A 7 19.14 -10.82 -6.02
N ASN A 8 18.86 -10.76 -7.32
CA ASN A 8 17.56 -10.41 -7.92
C ASN A 8 17.57 -10.80 -9.41
N GLN A 9 17.99 -12.01 -9.73
CA GLN A 9 17.73 -12.61 -11.04
C GLN A 9 16.51 -13.53 -10.91
N LEU A 10 15.33 -12.94 -11.03
CA LEU A 10 14.14 -13.71 -11.40
C LEU A 10 14.34 -14.12 -12.85
N VAL A 11 14.94 -15.30 -13.04
CA VAL A 11 15.12 -15.94 -14.35
C VAL A 11 13.72 -16.29 -14.86
N ALA A 12 13.14 -15.42 -15.69
CA ALA A 12 11.93 -15.75 -16.42
C ALA A 12 12.28 -16.81 -17.49
N LYS A 13 11.94 -18.07 -17.21
CA LYS A 13 11.88 -19.11 -18.24
C LYS A 13 10.78 -18.72 -19.23
N GLY A 14 11.06 -18.87 -20.53
CA GLY A 14 10.27 -18.31 -21.64
C GLY A 14 8.75 -18.47 -21.49
N GLY A 15 8.04 -17.35 -21.66
CA GLY A 15 6.57 -17.28 -21.62
C GLY A 15 5.97 -16.79 -20.30
N VAL A 16 6.76 -16.68 -19.22
CA VAL A 16 6.27 -16.19 -17.93
C VAL A 16 6.29 -14.66 -17.93
N ILE A 17 5.11 -14.04 -17.80
CA ILE A 17 4.97 -12.59 -17.57
C ILE A 17 5.82 -12.23 -16.34
N GLN A 18 6.67 -11.21 -16.47
CA GLN A 18 7.53 -10.75 -15.38
C GLN A 18 6.69 -10.42 -14.14
N PRO A 19 7.10 -10.78 -12.90
CA PRO A 19 6.30 -10.54 -11.70
C PRO A 19 5.85 -9.08 -11.52
N SER A 20 6.69 -8.12 -11.91
CA SER A 20 6.32 -6.69 -11.92
C SER A 20 5.18 -6.38 -12.90
N ALA A 21 5.15 -7.03 -14.06
CA ALA A 21 4.07 -6.89 -15.04
C ALA A 21 2.79 -7.62 -14.58
N GLN A 22 2.90 -8.71 -13.80
CA GLN A 22 1.74 -9.38 -13.21
C GLN A 22 1.01 -8.48 -12.21
N VAL A 23 1.75 -7.69 -11.42
CA VAL A 23 1.18 -6.72 -10.46
C VAL A 23 0.30 -5.68 -11.16
N ILE A 24 0.69 -5.25 -12.37
CA ILE A 24 -0.07 -4.28 -13.17
C ILE A 24 -1.39 -4.88 -13.72
N LEU A 25 -1.46 -6.20 -13.86
CA LEU A 25 -2.62 -6.90 -14.42
C LEU A 25 -3.66 -7.31 -13.35
N LEU A 26 -3.39 -7.06 -12.07
CA LEU A 26 -4.31 -7.36 -10.99
C LEU A 26 -5.59 -6.53 -11.15
N ASN A 27 -6.75 -7.10 -10.83
CA ASN A 27 -7.95 -6.28 -10.69
C ASN A 27 -7.92 -5.52 -9.34
N PRO A 28 -8.83 -4.55 -9.09
CA PRO A 28 -8.83 -3.76 -7.87
C PRO A 28 -8.84 -4.59 -6.57
N ASP A 29 -9.65 -5.67 -6.52
CA ASP A 29 -9.74 -6.54 -5.35
C ASP A 29 -8.45 -7.34 -5.13
N GLN A 30 -7.85 -7.85 -6.21
CA GLN A 30 -6.59 -8.56 -6.19
C GLN A 30 -5.42 -7.63 -5.79
N TRP A 31 -5.48 -6.36 -6.18
CA TRP A 31 -4.50 -5.37 -5.77
C TRP A 31 -4.57 -5.09 -4.27
N GLU A 32 -5.77 -4.93 -3.71
CA GLU A 32 -5.95 -4.80 -2.26
C GLU A 32 -5.46 -6.06 -1.52
N GLU A 33 -5.80 -7.25 -2.02
CA GLU A 33 -5.31 -8.50 -1.42
C GLU A 33 -3.78 -8.61 -1.49
N PHE A 34 -3.17 -8.15 -2.58
CA PHE A 34 -1.73 -8.07 -2.72
C PHE A 34 -1.11 -7.11 -1.71
N ILE A 35 -1.66 -5.90 -1.53
CA ILE A 35 -1.18 -4.95 -0.51
C ILE A 35 -1.34 -5.56 0.88
N LEU A 36 -2.44 -6.26 1.16
CA LEU A 36 -2.68 -6.92 2.45
C LEU A 36 -1.60 -7.98 2.72
N ALA A 37 -1.32 -8.84 1.74
CA ALA A 37 -0.28 -9.86 1.82
C ALA A 37 1.11 -9.24 2.01
N ALA A 38 1.44 -8.20 1.24
CA ALA A 38 2.71 -7.48 1.36
C ALA A 38 2.86 -6.82 2.74
N THR A 39 1.79 -6.23 3.26
CA THR A 39 1.78 -5.58 4.58
C THR A 39 1.99 -6.58 5.70
N ARG A 40 1.40 -7.78 5.61
CA ARG A 40 1.62 -8.88 6.57
C ARG A 40 3.07 -9.37 6.60
N GLN A 41 3.75 -9.34 5.45
CA GLN A 41 5.13 -9.80 5.31
C GLN A 41 6.17 -8.68 5.56
N ARG A 42 5.75 -7.42 5.61
CA ARG A 42 6.65 -6.28 5.82
C ARG A 42 7.28 -6.34 7.21
N LEU A 43 8.60 -6.31 7.24
CA LEU A 43 9.37 -6.13 8.48
C LEU A 43 9.49 -4.64 8.81
N LEU A 44 9.23 -4.31 10.07
CA LEU A 44 9.42 -2.98 10.62
C LEU A 44 10.92 -2.74 10.88
N PRO A 45 11.35 -1.48 11.15
CA PRO A 45 12.73 -1.20 11.53
C PRO A 45 13.23 -2.00 12.75
N SER A 46 12.32 -2.47 13.59
CA SER A 46 12.62 -3.37 14.72
C SER A 46 12.94 -4.81 14.32
N GLY A 47 12.73 -5.20 13.06
CA GLY A 47 12.89 -6.56 12.55
C GLY A 47 11.65 -7.45 12.71
N SER A 48 10.59 -6.98 13.38
CA SER A 48 9.33 -7.72 13.55
C SER A 48 8.25 -7.28 12.54
N PRO A 49 7.32 -8.15 12.14
CA PRO A 49 6.15 -7.75 11.37
C PRO A 49 5.15 -6.95 12.23
N TYR A 50 4.13 -6.39 11.58
CA TYR A 50 2.98 -5.81 12.30
C TYR A 50 2.30 -6.85 13.19
N ALA A 51 1.84 -6.43 14.37
CA ALA A 51 1.14 -7.30 15.31
C ALA A 51 -0.25 -7.71 14.81
N ASN A 52 -0.92 -6.81 14.07
CA ASN A 52 -2.22 -7.08 13.46
C ASN A 52 -2.34 -6.36 12.12
N VAL A 53 -2.84 -7.03 11.10
CA VAL A 53 -3.13 -6.42 9.80
C VAL A 53 -4.53 -6.83 9.37
N LYS A 54 -5.40 -5.84 9.15
CA LYS A 54 -6.81 -6.01 8.81
C LYS A 54 -7.14 -5.29 7.51
N ARG A 55 -7.83 -5.99 6.60
CA ARG A 55 -8.49 -5.38 5.45
C ARG A 55 -9.85 -4.82 5.89
N LEU A 56 -10.13 -3.61 5.45
CA LEU A 56 -11.35 -2.84 5.61
C LEU A 56 -11.86 -2.56 4.18
N GLY A 57 -13.17 -2.54 3.96
CA GLY A 57 -13.73 -2.60 2.61
C GLY A 57 -15.23 -2.33 2.52
N GLY A 58 -15.80 -1.70 3.55
CA GLY A 58 -17.21 -1.37 3.64
C GLY A 58 -17.50 0.12 3.46
N ALA A 59 -18.73 0.41 3.02
CA ALA A 59 -19.29 1.75 3.10
C ALA A 59 -19.30 2.21 4.58
N GLY A 60 -18.52 3.24 4.91
CA GLY A 60 -18.37 3.73 6.28
C GLY A 60 -16.98 3.53 6.89
N ASP A 61 -16.08 2.79 6.24
CA ASP A 61 -14.71 2.59 6.74
C ASP A 61 -13.82 3.83 6.60
N GLY A 62 -14.34 4.91 6.00
CA GLY A 62 -13.69 6.22 5.96
C GLY A 62 -12.49 6.28 5.01
N GLY A 63 -12.49 5.47 3.95
CA GLY A 63 -11.35 5.37 3.04
C GLY A 63 -10.15 4.77 3.77
N ARG A 64 -10.37 3.64 4.43
CA ARG A 64 -9.29 2.78 4.92
C ARG A 64 -9.43 1.45 4.21
N ASP A 65 -8.38 1.02 3.53
CA ASP A 65 -8.39 -0.30 2.88
C ASP A 65 -7.65 -1.31 3.76
N ILE A 66 -6.46 -0.97 4.25
CA ILE A 66 -5.67 -1.87 5.10
C ILE A 66 -5.10 -1.12 6.30
N GLU A 67 -5.45 -1.63 7.47
CA GLU A 67 -5.02 -1.14 8.76
C GLU A 67 -3.94 -2.07 9.32
N ALA A 68 -2.74 -1.56 9.54
CA ALA A 68 -1.59 -2.32 10.02
C ALA A 68 -1.10 -1.78 11.37
N ARG A 69 -1.34 -2.53 12.45
CA ARG A 69 -1.08 -2.09 13.83
C ARG A 69 0.23 -2.65 14.36
N TYR A 70 0.96 -1.82 15.10
CA TYR A 70 2.16 -2.26 15.83
C TYR A 70 1.82 -3.05 17.10
N GLY A 71 0.59 -2.95 17.59
CA GLY A 71 0.06 -3.72 18.72
C GLY A 71 -1.39 -4.15 18.49
N GLN A 72 -2.03 -4.73 19.50
CA GLN A 72 -3.43 -5.19 19.40
C GLN A 72 -4.43 -4.03 19.34
N ALA A 73 -4.19 -2.98 20.12
CA ALA A 73 -5.06 -1.82 20.20
C ALA A 73 -4.80 -0.82 19.06
N LEU A 74 -5.88 -0.23 18.54
CA LEU A 74 -5.80 0.87 17.59
C LEU A 74 -5.60 2.19 18.37
N VAL A 75 -4.35 2.62 18.48
CA VAL A 75 -3.97 3.84 19.21
C VAL A 75 -3.29 4.84 18.29
N ARG A 76 -3.33 6.13 18.66
CA ARG A 76 -2.66 7.19 17.91
C ARG A 76 -1.17 6.85 17.69
N ASP A 77 -0.70 7.03 16.47
CA ASP A 77 0.69 6.78 16.05
C ASP A 77 1.17 5.31 16.27
N GLY A 78 0.24 4.39 16.59
CA GLY A 78 0.47 2.97 16.85
C GLY A 78 0.16 2.05 15.67
N TRP A 79 -0.09 2.62 14.49
CA TRP A 79 -0.51 1.90 13.30
C TRP A 79 -0.20 2.68 12.03
N ASP A 80 -0.18 1.98 10.91
CA ASP A 80 -0.04 2.52 9.56
C ASP A 80 -1.29 2.21 8.74
N LEU A 81 -1.67 3.15 7.88
CA LEU A 81 -2.79 3.02 6.97
C LEU A 81 -2.28 2.85 5.54
N TYR A 82 -2.76 1.83 4.84
CA TYR A 82 -2.51 1.63 3.42
C TYR A 82 -3.83 1.78 2.65
N GLN A 83 -3.83 2.68 1.68
CA GLN A 83 -4.93 2.90 0.74
C GLN A 83 -4.49 2.37 -0.63
N GLY A 84 -5.12 1.29 -1.09
CA GLY A 84 -4.98 0.76 -2.43
C GLY A 84 -5.89 1.52 -3.41
N LYS A 85 -5.32 2.00 -4.50
CA LYS A 85 -6.11 2.48 -5.65
C LYS A 85 -5.57 1.90 -6.94
N HIS A 86 -6.40 1.11 -7.61
CA HIS A 86 -6.11 0.48 -8.88
C HIS A 86 -6.68 1.31 -10.04
N TYR A 87 -6.04 2.46 -10.33
CA TYR A 87 -6.40 3.27 -11.50
C TYR A 87 -5.84 2.65 -12.77
N ALA A 88 -6.59 2.73 -13.88
CA ALA A 88 -6.15 2.22 -15.19
C ALA A 88 -5.02 3.04 -15.84
N SER A 89 -4.64 4.16 -15.24
CA SER A 89 -3.57 5.05 -15.74
C SER A 89 -2.70 5.56 -14.58
N GLY A 90 -1.52 6.12 -14.91
CA GLY A 90 -0.63 6.70 -13.90
C GLY A 90 -1.36 7.75 -13.06
N LEU A 91 -1.14 7.72 -11.75
CA LEU A 91 -1.88 8.53 -10.78
C LEU A 91 -1.79 10.02 -11.12
N LYS A 92 -2.94 10.64 -11.41
CA LYS A 92 -3.01 12.09 -11.63
C LYS A 92 -3.24 12.80 -10.29
N PRO A 93 -2.67 14.00 -10.08
CA PRO A 93 -2.93 14.78 -8.88
C PRO A 93 -4.43 15.04 -8.65
N SER A 94 -5.20 15.22 -9.73
CA SER A 94 -6.66 15.39 -9.70
C SER A 94 -7.44 14.22 -9.09
N GLU A 95 -6.86 13.01 -9.09
CA GLU A 95 -7.47 11.81 -8.51
C GLU A 95 -6.93 11.53 -7.10
N ALA A 96 -5.64 11.82 -6.87
CA ALA A 96 -5.00 11.61 -5.56
C ALA A 96 -5.47 12.62 -4.51
N PHE A 97 -5.58 13.91 -4.85
CA PHE A 97 -5.91 14.97 -3.88
C PHE A 97 -7.30 14.80 -3.25
N PRO A 98 -8.37 14.45 -4.00
CA PRO A 98 -9.67 14.18 -3.38
C PRO A 98 -9.65 13.01 -2.38
N GLU A 99 -8.89 11.95 -2.66
CA GLU A 99 -8.77 10.81 -1.74
C GLU A 99 -8.00 11.18 -0.47
N MET A 100 -6.90 11.94 -0.60
CA MET A 100 -6.19 12.49 0.56
C MET A 100 -7.08 13.45 1.36
N ALA A 101 -7.89 14.28 0.71
CA ALA A 101 -8.83 15.16 1.39
C ALA A 101 -9.88 14.39 2.21
N LYS A 102 -10.37 13.26 1.69
CA LYS A 102 -11.26 12.36 2.45
C LYS A 102 -10.55 11.82 3.71
N PHE A 103 -9.30 11.40 3.60
CA PHE A 103 -8.50 10.97 4.76
C PHE A 103 -8.40 12.07 5.83
N PHE A 104 -8.02 13.30 5.44
CA PHE A 104 -7.95 14.42 6.39
C PHE A 104 -9.29 14.77 7.02
N LYS A 105 -10.38 14.69 6.25
CA LYS A 105 -11.74 14.87 6.76
C LYS A 105 -12.08 13.84 7.85
N GLN A 106 -11.74 12.58 7.65
CA GLN A 106 -12.00 11.52 8.64
C GLN A 106 -11.14 11.67 9.91
N LEU A 107 -9.91 12.15 9.76
CA LEU A 107 -9.08 12.54 10.91
C LEU A 107 -9.71 13.69 11.70
N ALA A 108 -10.23 14.71 11.01
CA ALA A 108 -10.91 15.84 11.65
C ALA A 108 -12.20 15.41 12.36
N LEU A 109 -12.94 14.46 11.78
CA LEU A 109 -14.14 13.85 12.37
C LEU A 109 -13.84 12.86 13.51
N LYS A 110 -12.55 12.56 13.76
CA LYS A 110 -12.08 11.60 14.77
C LYS A 110 -12.68 10.19 14.61
N THR A 111 -13.00 9.79 13.38
CA THR A 111 -13.53 8.45 13.07
C THR A 111 -12.53 7.34 13.42
N TYR A 112 -11.23 7.66 13.40
CA TYR A 112 -10.13 6.81 13.85
C TYR A 112 -8.97 7.67 14.36
N PRO A 113 -8.09 7.13 15.22
CA PRO A 113 -6.92 7.86 15.71
C PRO A 113 -5.89 8.04 14.59
N ARG A 114 -5.12 9.13 14.62
CA ARG A 114 -4.09 9.43 13.60
C ARG A 114 -3.12 8.25 13.41
N PRO A 115 -2.88 7.77 12.18
CA PRO A 115 -1.83 6.78 11.91
C PRO A 115 -0.44 7.43 11.97
N LYS A 116 0.60 6.61 12.13
CA LYS A 116 1.99 7.04 12.06
C LYS A 116 2.40 7.34 10.62
N HIS A 117 2.07 6.45 9.69
CA HIS A 117 2.24 6.66 8.26
C HIS A 117 0.95 6.37 7.50
N TYR A 118 0.73 7.16 6.45
CA TYR A 118 -0.31 6.95 5.46
C TYR A 118 0.37 6.62 4.12
N TYR A 119 0.13 5.41 3.62
CA TYR A 119 0.66 4.91 2.36
C TYR A 119 -0.45 4.91 1.31
N PHE A 120 -0.17 5.54 0.18
CA PHE A 120 -1.04 5.51 -1.00
C PHE A 120 -0.42 4.58 -2.05
N CYS A 121 -1.07 3.45 -2.31
CA CYS A 121 -0.52 2.33 -3.07
C CYS A 121 -1.22 2.22 -4.44
N CYS A 122 -0.47 2.53 -5.50
CA CYS A 122 -0.89 2.36 -6.88
C CYS A 122 0.04 1.41 -7.64
N PRO A 123 -0.49 0.51 -8.49
CA PRO A 123 0.31 -0.46 -9.24
C PRO A 123 1.04 0.17 -10.42
N HIS A 124 0.46 1.24 -10.99
CA HIS A 124 1.12 2.06 -12.00
C HIS A 124 2.00 3.09 -11.31
N ALA A 125 3.24 3.23 -11.80
CA ALA A 125 4.14 4.28 -11.36
C ALA A 125 3.43 5.64 -11.42
N VAL A 126 3.77 6.51 -10.47
CA VAL A 126 3.33 7.90 -10.55
C VAL A 126 3.82 8.43 -11.89
N GLY A 127 2.92 8.98 -12.70
CA GLY A 127 3.28 9.41 -14.06
C GLY A 127 4.51 10.33 -14.02
N ASN A 128 5.23 10.43 -15.14
CA ASN A 128 6.44 11.27 -15.33
C ASN A 128 6.30 12.76 -14.92
N LEU A 129 5.16 13.19 -14.38
CA LEU A 129 4.85 14.53 -13.89
C LEU A 129 5.21 14.79 -12.41
N LEU A 130 5.81 13.82 -11.69
CA LEU A 130 6.41 14.06 -10.37
C LEU A 130 7.95 14.05 -10.37
N HIS A 131 8.57 14.11 -11.55
CA HIS A 131 9.96 14.53 -11.71
C HIS A 131 9.95 16.02 -12.03
N ASN A 132 9.95 16.88 -11.00
CA ASN A 132 10.46 18.26 -11.04
C ASN A 132 10.57 18.80 -9.62
#